data_AF-A0A4Q7FEX8-F1
#
_entry.id   AF-A0A4Q7FEX8-F1
#
_cell.length_a   1.000
_cell.length_b   1.000
_cell.length_c   1.000
_cell.angle_alpha   90.00
_cell.angle_beta   90.00
_cell.angle_gamma   90.00
#
_symmetry.space_group_name_H-M   'P 1'
#
loop_
_entity.id
_entity.type
_entity.pdbx_description
1 polymer ?
#
loop_
_entity_poly.entity_id
_entity_poly.type
_entity_poly.pdbx_seq_one_letter_code
_entity_poly.pdbx_strand_id
1 'polypeptide(L)'
;MSMENPLWGAPRIHGELLKLGFELAQSSVAKYMVKRRGPPSQGWRTFLRNHAPDVAAMDLFVVPTIGFDLLYAFVIIRLDRRDLVLINITRNPTAEWVARRITEAFPWDEAPKYLIRDRDRIYG
;
A
#
# COMPACT_ATOMS: atom_id res chain seq x y z
N MET A 1 24.89 4.67 -6.62
CA MET A 1 23.64 4.35 -5.89
C MET A 1 22.62 5.49 -5.77
N SER A 2 22.86 6.58 -5.02
CA SER A 2 21.81 7.60 -4.76
C SER A 2 21.30 8.37 -5.99
N MET A 3 22.14 8.54 -7.03
CA MET A 3 21.73 9.17 -8.30
C MET A 3 21.03 8.18 -9.23
N GLU A 4 21.58 6.95 -9.33
CA GLU A 4 21.03 5.88 -10.17
C GLU A 4 19.70 5.33 -9.65
N ASN A 5 19.44 5.46 -8.33
CA ASN A 5 18.21 4.98 -7.69
C ASN A 5 17.48 6.11 -6.96
N PRO A 6 16.76 6.97 -7.69
CA PRO A 6 16.22 8.20 -7.13
C PRO A 6 15.22 8.01 -5.99
N LEU A 7 14.52 6.88 -5.93
CA LEU A 7 13.48 6.62 -4.95
C LEU A 7 14.00 5.96 -3.67
N TRP A 8 15.30 5.67 -3.58
CA TRP A 8 15.85 4.94 -2.44
C TRP A 8 16.29 5.91 -1.34
N GLY A 9 15.74 5.72 -0.14
CA GLY A 9 16.18 6.40 1.07
C GLY A 9 17.44 5.77 1.68
N ALA A 10 18.05 6.46 2.65
CA ALA A 10 19.23 5.98 3.37
C ALA A 10 19.09 4.56 3.95
N PRO A 11 17.95 4.16 4.57
CA PRO A 11 17.78 2.80 5.07
C PRO A 11 17.88 1.73 3.98
N ARG A 12 17.30 1.99 2.80
CA ARG A 12 17.29 1.04 1.69
C ARG A 12 18.67 0.92 1.05
N ILE A 13 19.36 2.04 0.80
CA ILE A 13 20.72 2.03 0.26
C ILE A 13 21.68 1.33 1.25
N HIS A 14 21.56 1.62 2.54
CA HIS A 14 22.33 0.94 3.59
C HIS A 14 22.10 -0.57 3.59
N GLY A 15 20.85 -1.03 3.50
CA GLY A 15 20.53 -2.46 3.42
C GLY A 15 21.13 -3.15 2.19
N GLU A 16 21.14 -2.49 1.02
CA GLU A 16 21.79 -3.05 -0.17
C GLU A 16 23.32 -3.11 -0.04
N LEU A 17 23.94 -2.10 0.59
CA LEU A 17 25.37 -2.11 0.86
C LEU A 17 25.76 -3.19 1.88
N LEU A 18 24.95 -3.43 2.90
CA LEU A 18 25.15 -4.53 3.85
C LEU A 18 25.13 -5.89 3.16
N LYS A 19 24.21 -6.12 2.20
CA LYS A 19 24.16 -7.37 1.43
C LYS A 19 25.42 -7.59 0.58
N LEU A 20 26.11 -6.52 0.20
CA LEU A 20 27.37 -6.57 -0.54
C LEU A 20 28.61 -6.65 0.38
N GLY A 21 28.42 -6.75 1.70
CA GLY A 21 29.50 -6.91 2.69
C GLY A 21 30.09 -5.59 3.20
N PHE A 22 29.47 -4.44 2.95
CA PHE A 22 29.95 -3.16 3.48
C PHE A 22 29.41 -2.88 4.89
N GLU A 23 30.30 -2.68 5.85
CA GLU A 23 29.95 -2.26 7.21
C GLU A 23 30.05 -0.74 7.37
N LEU A 24 28.92 -0.05 7.19
CA LEU A 24 28.82 1.41 7.28
C LEU A 24 27.58 1.76 8.08
N ALA A 25 27.61 2.83 8.88
CA ALA A 25 26.41 3.31 9.54
C ALA A 25 25.41 3.91 8.51
N GLN A 26 24.10 3.72 8.74
CA GLN A 26 23.05 4.37 7.94
C GLN A 26 23.20 5.91 7.91
N SER A 27 23.72 6.52 8.98
CA SER A 27 24.01 7.95 9.04
C SER A 27 25.09 8.38 8.04
N SER A 28 26.11 7.54 7.81
CA SER A 28 27.12 7.76 6.77
C SER A 28 26.48 7.74 5.38
N VAL A 29 25.59 6.80 5.12
CA VAL A 29 24.81 6.77 3.87
C VAL A 29 24.01 8.06 3.71
N ALA A 30 23.26 8.47 4.73
CA ALA A 30 22.46 9.71 4.69
C ALA A 30 23.32 10.96 4.46
N LYS A 31 24.52 11.03 5.04
CA LYS A 31 25.46 12.14 4.86
C LYS A 31 25.91 12.30 3.41
N TYR A 32 26.16 11.19 2.71
CA TYR A 32 26.66 11.19 1.32
C TYR A 32 25.56 11.03 0.26
N MET A 33 24.29 10.93 0.66
CA MET A 33 23.17 10.97 -0.29
C MET A 33 23.07 12.33 -0.99
N VAL A 34 22.75 12.29 -2.28
CA VAL A 34 22.56 13.51 -3.07
C VAL A 34 21.27 14.18 -2.61
N LYS A 35 21.39 15.39 -2.04
CA LYS A 35 20.25 16.21 -1.65
C LYS A 35 19.52 16.69 -2.90
N ARG A 36 18.27 16.29 -3.07
CA ARG A 36 17.42 16.85 -4.14
C ARG A 36 16.99 18.27 -3.78
N ARG A 37 17.23 19.19 -4.71
CA ARG A 37 16.63 20.52 -4.69
C ARG A 37 15.37 20.46 -5.53
N GLY A 38 14.22 20.58 -4.88
CA GLY A 38 12.91 20.70 -5.49
C GLY A 38 11.96 21.29 -4.45
N PRO A 39 10.82 21.88 -4.88
CA PRO A 39 9.79 22.27 -3.94
C PRO A 39 9.39 21.06 -3.09
N PRO A 40 9.07 21.24 -1.80
CA PRO A 40 8.61 20.14 -0.96
C PRO A 40 7.44 19.43 -1.64
N SER A 41 7.37 18.10 -1.48
CA SER A 41 6.21 17.36 -1.93
C SER A 41 4.95 17.93 -1.30
N GLN A 42 3.82 17.84 -2.01
CA GLN A 42 2.53 18.23 -1.48
C GLN A 42 2.32 17.55 -0.12
N GLY A 43 1.82 18.29 0.87
CA GLY A 43 1.45 17.69 2.15
C GLY A 43 0.36 16.63 1.95
N TRP A 44 0.33 15.63 2.83
CA TRP A 44 -0.58 14.48 2.73
C TRP A 44 -2.06 14.88 2.56
N ARG A 45 -2.51 15.91 3.29
CA ARG A 45 -3.87 16.43 3.19
C ARG A 45 -4.20 17.00 1.81
N THR A 46 -3.25 17.68 1.17
CA THR A 46 -3.42 18.23 -0.19
C THR A 46 -3.43 17.10 -1.21
N PHE A 47 -2.52 16.13 -1.09
CA PHE A 47 -2.51 14.95 -1.94
C PHE A 47 -3.85 14.20 -1.89
N LEU A 48 -4.34 13.90 -0.68
CA LEU A 48 -5.64 13.22 -0.52
C LEU A 48 -6.78 14.05 -1.10
N ARG A 49 -6.86 15.36 -0.86
CA ARG A 49 -7.91 16.18 -1.47
C ARG A 49 -7.90 16.14 -3.00
N ASN A 50 -6.72 16.09 -3.60
CA ASN A 50 -6.57 16.10 -5.06
C ASN A 50 -6.86 14.74 -5.70
N HIS A 51 -6.65 13.63 -4.97
CA HIS A 51 -6.69 12.28 -5.54
C HIS A 51 -7.76 11.37 -4.94
N ALA A 52 -8.33 11.69 -3.78
CA ALA A 52 -9.31 10.83 -3.10
C ALA A 52 -10.54 10.46 -3.95
N PRO A 53 -11.09 11.33 -4.82
CA PRO A 53 -12.18 10.95 -5.74
C PRO A 53 -11.84 9.77 -6.67
N ASP A 54 -10.56 9.64 -7.00
CA ASP A 54 -10.07 8.64 -7.96
C ASP A 54 -9.41 7.44 -7.26
N VAL A 55 -9.38 7.41 -5.93
CA VAL A 55 -8.68 6.39 -5.14
C VAL A 55 -9.67 5.57 -4.33
N ALA A 56 -9.57 4.25 -4.48
CA ALA A 56 -10.14 3.30 -3.52
C ALA A 56 -9.01 2.62 -2.74
N ALA A 57 -9.31 2.22 -1.51
CA ALA A 57 -8.45 1.37 -0.70
C ALA A 57 -9.16 0.05 -0.41
N MET A 58 -8.40 -1.04 -0.35
CA MET A 58 -8.87 -2.32 0.13
C MET A 58 -8.04 -2.81 1.31
N ASP A 59 -8.69 -3.58 2.17
CA ASP A 59 -8.04 -4.21 3.30
C ASP A 59 -8.69 -5.56 3.63
N LEU A 60 -7.92 -6.42 4.30
CA LEU A 60 -8.36 -7.71 4.80
C LEU A 60 -8.04 -7.80 6.30
N PHE A 61 -9.06 -7.96 7.14
CA PHE A 61 -8.87 -8.08 8.59
C PHE A 61 -9.52 -9.34 9.15
N VAL A 62 -8.94 -9.83 10.25
CA VAL A 62 -9.42 -11.02 10.95
C VAL A 62 -10.54 -10.64 11.91
N VAL A 63 -11.65 -11.37 11.85
CA VAL A 63 -12.81 -11.23 12.73
C VAL A 63 -12.95 -12.53 13.53
N PRO A 64 -12.53 -12.55 14.81
CA PRO A 64 -12.76 -13.69 15.68
C PRO A 64 -14.24 -13.78 16.07
N THR A 65 -14.81 -14.97 15.97
CA THR A 65 -16.20 -15.24 16.36
C THR A 65 -16.29 -15.68 17.83
N ILE A 66 -17.51 -15.65 18.39
CA ILE A 66 -17.79 -16.16 19.75
C ILE A 66 -17.43 -17.66 19.86
N GLY A 67 -17.57 -18.41 18.77
CA GLY A 67 -17.20 -19.83 18.68
C GLY A 67 -15.70 -20.08 18.47
N PHE A 68 -14.85 -19.04 18.54
CA PHE A 68 -13.41 -19.10 18.28
C PHE A 68 -13.01 -19.47 16.85
N ASP A 69 -13.94 -19.44 15.90
CA ASP A 69 -13.61 -19.47 14.48
C ASP A 69 -13.00 -18.13 14.05
N LEU A 70 -11.96 -18.19 13.23
CA LEU A 70 -11.39 -17.02 12.56
C LEU A 70 -12.05 -16.85 11.19
N LEU A 71 -12.70 -15.70 11.00
CA LEU A 71 -13.19 -15.26 9.70
C LEU A 71 -12.33 -14.11 9.18
N TYR A 72 -12.30 -13.94 7.87
CA TYR A 72 -11.63 -12.82 7.22
C TYR A 72 -12.67 -11.94 6.57
N ALA A 73 -12.66 -10.66 6.94
CA ALA A 73 -13.47 -9.64 6.34
C ALA A 73 -12.63 -8.87 5.32
N PHE A 74 -13.10 -8.85 4.08
CA PHE A 74 -12.54 -8.08 2.99
C PHE A 74 -13.40 -6.84 2.77
N VAL A 75 -12.75 -5.69 2.72
CA VAL A 75 -13.42 -4.39 2.60
C VAL A 75 -12.77 -3.57 1.50
N ILE A 76 -13.60 -2.91 0.69
CA ILE A 76 -13.19 -1.90 -0.29
C ILE A 76 -13.93 -0.59 -0.01
N ILE A 77 -13.19 0.51 0.10
CA ILE A 77 -13.71 1.84 0.42
C ILE A 77 -13.18 2.88 -0.57
N ARG A 78 -14.05 3.76 -1.09
CA ARG A 78 -13.63 4.97 -1.83
C ARG A 78 -13.18 6.04 -0.86
N LEU A 79 -12.02 6.65 -1.10
CA LEU A 79 -11.40 7.54 -0.11
C LEU A 79 -12.02 8.93 0.00
N ASP A 80 -12.80 9.39 -1.00
CA ASP A 80 -13.35 10.75 -1.02
C ASP A 80 -14.35 11.01 0.11
N ARG A 81 -15.34 10.13 0.24
CA ARG A 81 -16.44 10.18 1.21
C ARG A 81 -16.39 9.05 2.21
N ARG A 82 -15.42 8.14 2.07
CA ARG A 82 -15.33 6.87 2.81
C ARG A 82 -16.52 5.97 2.53
N ASP A 83 -16.96 5.95 1.28
CA ASP A 83 -18.08 5.12 0.83
C ASP A 83 -17.62 3.66 0.76
N LEU A 84 -18.32 2.80 1.51
CA LEU A 84 -18.10 1.36 1.51
C LEU A 84 -18.63 0.78 0.19
N VAL A 85 -17.73 0.34 -0.68
CA VAL A 85 -18.07 -0.27 -1.97
C VAL A 85 -18.46 -1.73 -1.78
N LEU A 86 -17.66 -2.46 -1.00
CA LEU A 86 -17.84 -3.88 -0.81
C LEU A 86 -17.42 -4.30 0.59
N ILE A 87 -18.20 -5.20 1.18
CA ILE A 87 -17.82 -6.00 2.34
C ILE A 87 -18.15 -7.46 2.08
N ASN A 88 -17.18 -8.35 2.22
CA ASN A 88 -17.39 -9.79 2.16
C ASN A 88 -16.65 -10.50 3.28
N ILE A 89 -17.22 -11.61 3.73
CA ILE A 89 -16.64 -12.45 4.77
C ILE A 89 -16.33 -13.81 4.16
N THR A 90 -15.13 -14.34 4.44
CA THR A 90 -14.71 -15.66 4.00
C THR A 90 -13.90 -16.37 5.10
N ARG A 91 -13.95 -17.70 5.09
CA ARG A 91 -13.04 -18.55 5.90
C ARG A 91 -11.70 -18.78 5.22
N ASN A 92 -11.62 -18.56 3.91
CA ASN A 92 -10.45 -18.87 3.10
C ASN A 92 -10.19 -17.72 2.10
N PRO A 93 -9.44 -16.68 2.50
CA PRO A 93 -9.15 -15.53 1.65
C PRO A 93 -8.01 -15.88 0.69
N THR A 94 -8.33 -16.52 -0.44
CA THR A 94 -7.34 -16.80 -1.48
C THR A 94 -7.19 -15.60 -2.43
N ALA A 95 -6.02 -15.47 -3.07
CA ALA A 95 -5.77 -14.41 -4.06
C ALA A 95 -6.81 -14.43 -5.20
N GLU A 96 -7.18 -15.61 -5.68
CA GLU A 96 -8.23 -15.79 -6.70
C GLU A 96 -9.59 -15.28 -6.21
N TRP A 97 -9.96 -15.60 -4.97
CA TRP A 97 -11.20 -15.12 -4.38
C TRP A 97 -11.20 -13.60 -4.26
N VAL A 98 -10.10 -12.99 -3.80
CA VAL A 98 -9.94 -11.53 -3.72
C VAL A 98 -10.05 -10.88 -5.09
N ALA A 99 -9.35 -11.42 -6.10
CA ALA A 99 -9.39 -10.91 -7.47
C ALA A 99 -10.83 -10.88 -8.03
N ARG A 100 -11.59 -11.96 -7.80
CA ARG A 100 -13.00 -12.02 -8.19
C ARG A 100 -13.84 -10.94 -7.51
N ARG A 101 -13.64 -10.71 -6.20
CA ARG A 101 -14.36 -9.66 -5.45
C ARG A 101 -14.04 -8.26 -5.93
N ILE A 102 -12.80 -8.00 -6.33
CA ILE A 102 -12.42 -6.71 -6.92
C ILE A 102 -13.17 -6.48 -8.24
N THR A 103 -13.24 -7.49 -9.11
CA THR A 103 -13.95 -7.39 -10.39
C THR A 103 -15.46 -7.21 -10.19
N GLU A 104 -16.05 -7.88 -9.19
CA GLU A 104 -17.46 -7.74 -8.84
C GLU A 104 -17.78 -6.37 -8.21
N ALA A 105 -16.84 -5.77 -7.46
CA ALA A 105 -17.00 -4.46 -6.83
C ALA A 105 -17.00 -3.28 -7.83
N PHE A 106 -16.35 -3.45 -8.99
CA PHE A 106 -16.13 -2.37 -9.95
C PHE A 106 -16.53 -2.80 -11.36
N PRO A 107 -17.83 -2.82 -11.68
CA PRO A 107 -18.29 -3.10 -13.04
C PRO A 107 -17.90 -1.96 -13.99
N TRP A 108 -17.14 -2.29 -15.04
CA TRP A 108 -16.84 -1.46 -16.22
C TRP A 108 -16.37 -0.02 -15.94
N ASP A 109 -17.28 0.93 -15.80
CA ASP A 109 -17.00 2.38 -15.72
C ASP A 109 -16.81 2.89 -14.29
N GLU A 110 -17.02 2.05 -13.28
CA GLU A 110 -16.90 2.45 -11.87
C GLU A 110 -15.50 2.23 -11.29
N ALA A 111 -14.56 1.69 -12.07
CA ALA A 111 -13.22 1.38 -11.58
C ALA A 111 -12.47 2.64 -11.11
N PRO A 112 -11.86 2.62 -9.91
CA PRO A 112 -11.03 3.72 -9.44
C PRO A 112 -9.75 3.78 -10.28
N LYS A 113 -9.20 4.98 -10.47
CA LYS A 113 -7.92 5.17 -11.17
C LYS A 113 -6.76 4.56 -10.40
N TYR A 114 -6.85 4.58 -9.06
CA TYR A 114 -5.86 4.01 -8.18
C TYR A 114 -6.54 3.12 -7.13
N LEU A 115 -5.99 1.92 -6.96
CA LEU A 115 -6.42 0.98 -5.94
C LEU A 115 -5.26 0.73 -4.98
N ILE A 116 -5.40 1.21 -3.76
CA ILE A 116 -4.42 1.02 -2.70
C ILE A 116 -4.74 -0.28 -1.98
N ARG A 117 -3.74 -1.12 -1.81
CA ARG A 117 -3.77 -2.27 -0.92
C ARG A 117 -2.58 -2.22 0.02
N ASP A 118 -2.70 -2.83 1.17
CA ASP A 118 -1.53 -3.09 2.00
C ASP A 118 -0.67 -4.22 1.37
N ARG A 119 0.47 -4.50 2.00
CA ARG A 119 1.45 -5.46 1.47
C ARG A 119 1.25 -6.86 2.03
N ASP A 120 0.00 -7.29 2.24
CA ASP A 120 -0.27 -8.66 2.63
C ASP A 120 0.12 -9.63 1.50
N ARG A 121 0.66 -10.80 1.90
CA ARG A 121 1.02 -11.91 1.02
C ARG A 121 -0.21 -12.54 0.36
N ILE A 122 -1.40 -12.36 0.93
CA ILE A 122 -2.65 -12.89 0.39
C ILE A 122 -2.96 -12.34 -1.00
N TYR A 123 -2.49 -11.14 -1.32
CA TYR A 123 -2.72 -10.50 -2.62
C TYR A 123 -1.76 -10.96 -3.73
N GLY A 124 -0.80 -11.84 -3.44
CA GLY A 124 0.30 -12.20 -4.33
C GLY A 124 1.60 -11.47 -4.00
#